data_AF-C0QKI3-F1
#
_entry.id   AF-C0QKI3-F1
#
_cell.length_a   1.000
_cell.length_b   1.000
_cell.length_c   1.000
_cell.angle_alpha   90.00
_cell.angle_beta   90.00
_cell.angle_gamma   90.00
#
_symmetry.space_group_name_H-M   'P 1'
#
loop_
_entity.id
_entity.type
_entity.pdbx_description
1 polymer ?
#
loop_
_entity_poly.entity_id
_entity_poly.type
_entity_poly.pdbx_seq_one_letter_code
_entity_poly.pdbx_strand_id
1 'polypeptide(L)'
;MSRIVSAKEIDLIEQVVSEHTEGIGISALEKALGQYLSNPINRRTLQRRLKALIEEKRIVTEGESIALVYKHSMGKDKVIDSSSRGDAELYVPVSTEGGVIRDTVAQPLIRRRPIGYQRLFLEEYKPGVTFYLSESLRSQFHEMGRTPSGERPAGTYAREILDRVLIDLSWASSRLEGNTYNRLDTQNLIEFGQAAVGKDIQETQMILNHKAAIEMLVEEADQVGFDMFTFFNSTF
;
A
#
# COMPACT_ATOMS: atom_id res chain seq x y z
N MET A 1 -19.30 4.32 -46.85
CA MET A 1 -18.92 5.72 -46.54
C MET A 1 -19.66 6.31 -45.33
N SER A 2 -20.27 5.50 -44.44
CA SER A 2 -21.15 5.96 -43.34
C SER A 2 -20.52 5.95 -41.93
N ARG A 3 -19.31 5.40 -41.76
CA ARG A 3 -18.61 5.30 -40.46
C ARG A 3 -17.82 6.54 -40.05
N ILE A 4 -17.41 7.36 -41.01
CA ILE A 4 -16.53 8.53 -40.76
C ILE A 4 -17.36 9.74 -40.27
N VAL A 5 -18.58 9.91 -40.81
CA VAL A 5 -19.50 10.98 -40.40
C VAL A 5 -19.96 10.76 -38.95
N SER A 6 -20.13 9.51 -38.51
CA SER A 6 -20.55 9.22 -37.14
C SER A 6 -19.51 9.53 -36.07
N ALA A 7 -18.21 9.45 -36.38
CA ALA A 7 -17.15 9.72 -35.40
C ALA A 7 -17.06 11.23 -35.07
N LYS A 8 -17.06 12.09 -36.09
CA LYS A 8 -17.06 13.55 -35.92
C LYS A 8 -18.28 14.05 -35.16
N GLU A 9 -19.44 13.45 -35.41
CA GLU A 9 -20.67 13.79 -34.69
C GLU A 9 -20.66 13.31 -33.23
N ILE A 10 -19.95 12.22 -32.90
CA ILE A 10 -19.80 11.75 -31.51
C ILE A 10 -18.87 12.68 -30.73
N ASP A 11 -17.76 13.10 -31.32
CA ASP A 11 -16.82 14.04 -30.70
C ASP A 11 -17.48 15.42 -30.48
N LEU A 12 -18.33 15.86 -31.41
CA LEU A 12 -19.12 17.09 -31.25
C LEU A 12 -20.13 16.99 -30.09
N ILE A 13 -20.77 15.83 -29.90
CA ILE A 13 -21.68 15.61 -28.76
C ILE A 13 -20.90 15.68 -27.45
N GLU A 14 -19.69 15.10 -27.39
CA GLU A 14 -18.85 15.18 -26.20
C GLU A 14 -18.40 16.61 -25.90
N GLN A 15 -18.03 17.38 -26.93
CA GLN A 15 -17.65 18.79 -26.77
C GLN A 15 -18.81 19.64 -26.22
N VAL A 16 -20.02 19.48 -26.76
CA VAL A 16 -21.19 20.24 -26.26
C VAL A 16 -21.54 19.83 -24.83
N VAL A 17 -21.35 18.55 -24.46
CA VAL A 17 -21.57 18.08 -23.08
C VAL A 17 -20.46 18.59 -22.13
N SER A 18 -19.22 18.80 -22.60
CA SER A 18 -18.14 19.34 -21.77
C SER A 18 -18.23 20.86 -21.55
N GLU A 19 -18.85 21.59 -22.48
CA GLU A 19 -19.15 23.03 -22.33
C GLU A 19 -20.20 23.31 -21.25
N HIS A 20 -21.03 22.33 -20.88
CA HIS A 20 -22.08 22.45 -19.87
C HIS A 20 -21.75 21.65 -18.59
N THR A 21 -20.97 22.24 -17.69
CA THR A 21 -20.49 21.61 -16.44
C THR A 21 -21.58 21.27 -15.42
N GLU A 22 -22.71 21.99 -15.45
CA GLU A 22 -23.89 21.68 -14.62
C GLU A 22 -24.72 20.52 -15.19
N GLY A 23 -24.34 20.05 -16.39
CA GLY A 23 -24.97 18.98 -17.11
C GLY A 23 -26.13 19.44 -18.00
N ILE A 24 -26.40 18.69 -19.06
CA ILE A 24 -27.41 19.04 -20.06
C ILE A 24 -28.47 17.95 -20.22
N GLY A 25 -29.75 18.33 -20.19
CA GLY A 25 -30.88 17.45 -20.49
C GLY A 25 -31.04 17.20 -22.00
N ILE A 26 -31.70 16.10 -22.39
CA ILE A 26 -31.75 15.66 -23.80
C ILE A 26 -32.34 16.71 -24.76
N SER A 27 -33.37 17.45 -24.35
CA SER A 27 -34.02 18.48 -25.17
C SER A 27 -33.16 19.74 -25.32
N ALA A 28 -32.39 20.09 -24.29
CA ALA A 28 -31.42 21.18 -24.36
C ALA A 28 -30.21 20.79 -25.24
N LEU A 29 -29.77 19.54 -25.17
CA LEU A 29 -28.71 18.98 -26.02
C LEU A 29 -29.13 19.00 -27.50
N GLU A 30 -30.38 18.62 -27.83
CA GLU A 30 -30.91 18.71 -29.19
C GLU A 30 -30.88 20.14 -29.74
N LYS A 31 -31.27 21.13 -28.91
CA LYS A 31 -31.25 22.54 -29.28
C LYS A 31 -29.83 23.08 -29.47
N ALA A 32 -28.90 22.71 -28.58
CA ALA A 32 -27.50 23.11 -28.66
C ALA A 32 -26.82 22.51 -29.90
N LEU A 33 -27.05 21.23 -30.19
CA LEU A 33 -26.52 20.57 -31.39
C LEU A 33 -27.09 21.16 -32.68
N GLY A 34 -28.33 21.65 -32.66
CA GLY A 34 -28.94 22.35 -33.80
C GLY A 34 -28.25 23.67 -34.19
N GLN A 35 -27.42 24.25 -33.30
CA GLN A 35 -26.62 25.44 -33.63
C GLN A 35 -25.32 25.09 -34.37
N TYR A 36 -24.82 23.86 -34.19
CA TYR A 36 -23.55 23.40 -34.75
C TYR A 36 -23.70 22.49 -35.98
N LEU A 37 -24.87 21.88 -36.18
CA LEU A 37 -25.16 21.00 -37.30
C LEU A 37 -26.19 21.61 -38.24
N SER A 38 -25.86 21.69 -39.53
CA SER A 38 -26.80 22.13 -40.58
C SER A 38 -27.96 21.18 -40.82
N ASN A 39 -27.90 19.95 -40.29
CA ASN A 39 -28.96 18.95 -40.39
C ASN A 39 -29.28 18.38 -38.98
N PRO A 40 -30.53 18.49 -38.49
CA PRO A 40 -30.86 18.05 -37.14
C PRO A 40 -30.76 16.53 -37.01
N ILE A 41 -30.03 16.07 -35.99
CA ILE A 41 -29.90 14.64 -35.67
C ILE A 41 -31.26 14.14 -35.15
N ASN A 42 -31.73 13.01 -35.68
CA ASN A 42 -32.95 12.36 -35.17
C ASN A 42 -32.74 11.89 -33.71
N ARG A 43 -33.72 12.17 -32.83
CA ARG A 43 -33.72 11.81 -31.41
C ARG A 43 -33.33 10.36 -31.11
N ARG A 44 -33.77 9.40 -31.92
CA ARG A 44 -33.42 7.98 -31.76
C ARG A 44 -31.92 7.70 -32.00
N THR A 45 -31.31 8.44 -32.93
CA THR A 45 -29.88 8.35 -33.23
C THR A 45 -29.03 9.00 -32.13
N LEU A 46 -29.51 10.13 -31.58
CA LEU A 46 -28.87 10.81 -30.45
C LEU A 46 -28.87 9.93 -29.19
N GLN A 47 -30.02 9.34 -28.84
CA GLN A 47 -30.13 8.41 -27.70
C GLN A 47 -29.22 7.19 -27.85
N ARG A 48 -29.15 6.60 -29.04
CA ARG A 48 -28.27 5.46 -29.32
C ARG A 48 -26.78 5.82 -29.11
N ARG A 49 -26.38 7.04 -29.47
CA ARG A 49 -25.00 7.53 -29.32
C ARG A 49 -24.66 7.92 -27.89
N LEU A 50 -25.58 8.56 -27.18
CA LEU A 50 -25.42 8.83 -25.74
C LEU A 50 -25.27 7.52 -24.97
N LYS A 51 -26.03 6.47 -25.32
CA LYS A 51 -25.86 5.15 -24.72
C LYS A 51 -24.45 4.57 -24.97
N ALA A 52 -23.93 4.69 -26.19
CA ALA A 52 -22.56 4.26 -26.51
C ALA A 52 -21.51 5.05 -25.71
N LEU A 53 -21.68 6.36 -25.55
CA LEU A 53 -20.78 7.21 -24.76
C LEU A 53 -20.82 6.89 -23.25
N ILE A 54 -21.98 6.45 -22.73
CA ILE A 54 -22.11 5.96 -21.34
C ILE A 54 -21.41 4.60 -21.18
N GLU A 55 -21.59 3.68 -22.13
CA GLU A 55 -20.90 2.38 -22.15
C GLU A 55 -19.36 2.56 -22.23
N GLU A 56 -18.90 3.56 -23.00
CA GLU A 56 -17.49 3.95 -23.09
C GLU A 56 -17.00 4.80 -21.89
N LYS A 57 -17.84 5.06 -20.88
CA LYS A 57 -17.56 5.87 -19.68
C LYS A 57 -17.09 7.31 -19.94
N ARG A 58 -17.34 7.85 -21.13
CA ARG A 58 -17.00 9.24 -21.53
C ARG A 58 -17.99 10.27 -20.99
N ILE A 59 -19.23 9.84 -20.72
CA ILE A 59 -20.26 10.68 -20.10
C ILE A 59 -20.96 9.91 -18.97
N VAL A 60 -21.44 10.64 -17.97
CA VAL A 60 -22.22 10.10 -16.85
C VAL A 60 -23.62 10.71 -16.88
N THR A 61 -24.63 9.92 -16.51
CA THR A 61 -25.99 10.41 -16.30
C THR A 61 -26.25 10.65 -14.82
N GLU A 62 -26.84 11.78 -14.48
CA GLU A 62 -27.26 12.12 -13.12
C GLU A 62 -28.75 12.48 -13.12
N GLY A 63 -29.52 11.91 -12.19
CA GLY A 63 -30.97 12.10 -12.05
C GLY A 63 -31.84 11.00 -12.69
N GLU A 64 -33.15 11.03 -12.39
CA GLU A 64 -34.14 10.07 -12.90
C GLU A 64 -35.24 10.74 -13.74
N SER A 65 -35.67 10.05 -14.79
CA SER A 65 -36.81 10.42 -15.66
C SER A 65 -36.71 11.81 -16.30
N ILE A 66 -37.42 12.82 -15.77
CA ILE A 66 -37.48 14.18 -16.35
C ILE A 66 -36.26 15.01 -15.93
N ALA A 67 -35.63 14.66 -14.81
CA ALA A 67 -34.41 15.30 -14.31
C ALA A 67 -33.13 14.59 -14.78
N LEU A 68 -33.21 13.78 -15.85
CA LEU A 68 -32.03 13.10 -16.40
C LEU A 68 -31.13 14.11 -17.12
N VAL A 69 -29.93 14.29 -16.58
CA VAL A 69 -28.93 15.22 -17.08
C VAL A 69 -27.67 14.45 -17.46
N TYR A 70 -27.11 14.74 -18.64
CA TYR A 70 -25.84 14.19 -19.09
C TYR A 70 -24.70 15.13 -18.71
N LYS A 71 -23.70 14.60 -18.01
CA LYS A 71 -22.49 15.32 -17.62
C LYS A 71 -21.27 14.68 -18.27
N HIS A 72 -20.30 15.49 -18.65
CA HIS A 72 -19.01 14.97 -19.10
C HIS A 72 -18.35 14.25 -17.93
N SER A 73 -17.93 13.01 -18.16
CA SER A 73 -17.08 12.32 -17.19
C SER A 73 -15.73 13.01 -17.26
N MET A 74 -15.36 13.81 -16.26
CA MET A 74 -13.99 14.26 -16.06
C MET A 74 -13.12 13.03 -15.67
N GLY A 75 -13.04 12.08 -16.59
CA GLY A 75 -12.25 10.88 -16.48
C GLY A 75 -10.82 11.22 -16.84
N LYS A 76 -10.05 11.56 -15.80
CA LYS A 76 -8.58 11.49 -15.79
C LYS A 76 -7.92 12.06 -17.05
N ASP A 77 -7.69 13.36 -17.02
CA ASP A 77 -6.60 13.97 -17.78
C ASP A 77 -5.39 13.03 -17.77
N LYS A 78 -4.99 12.63 -18.98
CA LYS A 78 -3.77 11.91 -19.34
C LYS A 78 -2.88 11.60 -18.14
N VAL A 79 -3.17 10.49 -17.47
CA VAL A 79 -2.22 9.89 -16.54
C VAL A 79 -1.10 9.32 -17.41
N ILE A 80 -0.09 10.15 -17.57
CA ILE A 80 1.30 9.75 -17.79
C ILE A 80 1.52 8.50 -16.96
N ASP A 81 1.71 7.38 -17.65
CA ASP A 81 2.36 6.15 -17.17
C ASP A 81 2.48 6.06 -15.64
N SER A 82 1.36 5.83 -14.96
CA SER A 82 1.31 5.57 -13.52
C SER A 82 1.38 4.08 -13.28
N SER A 83 2.37 3.42 -13.87
CA SER A 83 2.81 2.08 -13.51
C SER A 83 3.68 2.08 -12.23
N SER A 84 3.67 3.17 -11.44
CA SER A 84 4.44 3.30 -10.20
C SER A 84 3.67 3.93 -9.02
N ARG A 85 2.36 3.69 -8.91
CA ARG A 85 1.55 4.11 -7.74
C ARG A 85 0.96 2.92 -6.96
N GLY A 86 1.62 1.77 -7.00
CA GLY A 86 1.25 0.58 -6.24
C GLY A 86 1.92 0.43 -4.87
N ASP A 87 2.82 1.35 -4.46
CA ASP A 87 3.66 1.17 -3.25
C ASP A 87 3.59 2.33 -2.25
N ALA A 88 2.73 3.34 -2.51
CA ALA A 88 2.67 4.54 -1.67
C ALA A 88 1.84 4.36 -0.39
N GLU A 89 1.11 3.25 -0.22
CA GLU A 89 0.13 3.09 0.87
C GLU A 89 0.65 2.32 2.10
N LEU A 90 1.90 1.84 2.11
CA LEU A 90 2.50 1.11 3.25
C LEU A 90 3.91 1.58 3.62
N TYR A 91 4.33 2.78 3.23
CA TYR A 91 5.66 3.26 3.57
C TYR A 91 5.68 3.89 4.97
N VAL A 92 6.61 3.45 5.82
CA VAL A 92 6.83 4.02 7.16
C VAL A 92 6.96 5.55 7.06
N PRO A 93 6.22 6.33 7.86
CA PRO A 93 6.35 7.78 7.84
C PRO A 93 7.79 8.16 8.20
N VAL A 94 8.48 8.80 7.26
CA VAL A 94 9.86 9.28 7.42
C VAL A 94 9.88 10.79 7.67
N SER A 95 10.94 11.28 8.30
CA SER A 95 11.18 12.73 8.41
C SER A 95 11.33 13.38 7.03
N THR A 96 11.30 14.71 6.97
CA THR A 96 11.57 15.49 5.77
C THR A 96 12.90 15.12 5.12
N GLU A 97 13.95 14.95 5.93
CA GLU A 97 15.29 14.56 5.50
C GLU A 97 15.29 13.11 5.00
N GLY A 98 14.59 12.21 5.71
CA GLY A 98 14.42 10.82 5.31
C GLY A 98 13.68 10.67 3.99
N GLY A 99 12.69 11.53 3.72
CA GLY A 99 11.97 11.59 2.45
C GLY A 99 12.89 11.88 1.26
N VAL A 100 13.80 12.86 1.40
CA VAL A 100 14.77 13.20 0.35
C VAL A 100 15.70 12.01 0.05
N ILE A 101 16.17 11.29 1.09
CA ILE A 101 17.02 10.11 0.94
C ILE A 101 16.24 8.99 0.25
N ARG A 102 15.00 8.70 0.70
CA ARG A 102 14.14 7.69 0.10
C ARG A 102 13.92 7.98 -1.38
N ASP A 103 13.57 9.22 -1.73
CA ASP A 103 13.29 9.60 -3.11
C ASP A 103 14.55 9.46 -3.98
N THR A 104 15.74 9.69 -3.42
CA THR A 104 17.02 9.44 -4.09
C THR A 104 17.28 7.94 -4.31
N VAL A 105 17.04 7.12 -3.28
CA VAL A 105 17.22 5.65 -3.33
C VAL A 105 16.14 4.98 -4.19
N ALA A 106 14.97 5.59 -4.37
CA ALA A 106 13.91 5.05 -5.22
C ALA A 106 14.15 5.26 -6.72
N GLN A 107 15.11 6.11 -7.11
CA GLN A 107 15.40 6.37 -8.52
C GLN A 107 15.96 5.12 -9.23
N PRO A 108 15.74 4.95 -10.54
CA PRO A 108 16.41 3.91 -11.32
C PRO A 108 17.93 3.99 -11.22
N LEU A 109 18.63 2.85 -11.20
CA LEU A 109 20.10 2.79 -11.02
C LEU A 109 20.87 3.72 -11.99
N ILE A 110 20.38 3.85 -13.23
CA ILE A 110 20.97 4.68 -14.28
C ILE A 110 20.97 6.18 -13.92
N ARG A 111 20.03 6.64 -13.08
CA ARG A 111 19.92 8.03 -12.64
C ARG A 111 20.69 8.31 -11.35
N ARG A 112 21.13 7.27 -10.63
CA ARG A 112 21.92 7.43 -9.41
C ARG A 112 23.37 7.76 -9.76
N ARG A 113 24.03 8.54 -8.90
CA ARG A 113 25.47 8.79 -9.06
C ARG A 113 26.24 7.47 -8.84
N PRO A 114 27.09 7.04 -9.78
CA PRO A 114 27.90 5.84 -9.58
C PRO A 114 28.95 6.12 -8.51
N ILE A 115 28.94 5.31 -7.45
CA ILE A 115 29.93 5.35 -6.37
C ILE A 115 30.66 4.00 -6.39
N GLY A 116 31.98 4.04 -6.43
CA GLY A 116 32.82 2.85 -6.35
C GLY A 116 32.99 2.35 -4.92
N TYR A 117 33.40 1.09 -4.77
CA TYR A 117 33.73 0.53 -3.46
C TYR A 117 34.93 1.26 -2.82
N GLN A 118 34.75 1.75 -1.60
CA GLN A 118 35.83 2.33 -0.80
C GLN A 118 36.59 1.22 -0.08
N ARG A 119 37.49 0.56 -0.79
CA ARG A 119 38.23 -0.60 -0.27
C ARG A 119 39.10 -0.27 0.94
N LEU A 120 39.73 0.91 0.94
CA LEU A 120 40.57 1.38 2.04
C LEU A 120 39.81 1.45 3.37
N PHE A 121 38.53 1.84 3.34
CA PHE A 121 37.71 1.87 4.55
C PHE A 121 37.60 0.49 5.22
N LEU A 122 37.44 -0.58 4.42
CA LEU A 122 37.36 -1.95 4.94
C LEU A 122 38.73 -2.48 5.37
N GLU A 123 39.79 -2.13 4.64
CA GLU A 123 41.16 -2.56 4.95
C GLU A 123 41.70 -1.91 6.22
N GLU A 124 41.31 -0.66 6.49
CA GLU A 124 41.72 0.10 7.68
C GLU A 124 40.77 -0.07 8.87
N TYR A 125 39.62 -0.74 8.68
CA TYR A 125 38.62 -0.91 9.74
C TYR A 125 39.16 -1.76 10.90
N LYS A 126 39.17 -1.17 12.08
CA LYS A 126 39.50 -1.80 13.36
C LYS A 126 38.25 -1.79 14.25
N PRO A 127 37.68 -2.98 14.57
CA PRO A 127 36.51 -3.09 15.45
C PRO A 127 36.72 -2.33 16.77
N GLY A 128 35.75 -1.51 17.14
CA GLY A 128 35.79 -0.71 18.38
C GLY A 128 36.75 0.48 18.38
N VAL A 129 37.49 0.70 17.29
CA VAL A 129 38.45 1.82 17.16
C VAL A 129 38.06 2.77 16.03
N THR A 130 37.77 2.23 14.86
CA THR A 130 37.30 3.02 13.70
C THR A 130 35.79 2.92 13.58
N PHE A 131 35.13 4.02 13.23
CA PHE A 131 33.67 4.07 13.14
C PHE A 131 33.23 4.77 11.86
N TYR A 132 32.19 4.23 11.22
CA TYR A 132 31.56 4.87 10.06
C TYR A 132 30.79 6.13 10.44
N LEU A 133 30.18 6.12 11.64
CA LEU A 133 29.38 7.21 12.17
C LEU A 133 30.22 8.12 13.07
N SER A 134 29.91 9.42 13.06
CA SER A 134 30.50 10.39 13.97
C SER A 134 30.22 10.02 15.43
N GLU A 135 31.08 10.49 16.33
CA GLU A 135 30.88 10.31 17.78
C GLU A 135 29.56 10.91 18.27
N SER A 136 29.14 12.05 17.72
CA SER A 136 27.85 12.68 18.04
C SER A 136 26.66 11.78 17.70
N LEU A 137 26.63 11.21 16.50
CA LEU A 137 25.57 10.30 16.06
C LEU A 137 25.59 9.00 16.86
N ARG A 138 26.79 8.45 17.14
CA ARG A 138 26.92 7.27 17.99
C ARG A 138 26.37 7.52 19.40
N SER A 139 26.67 8.67 19.99
CA SER A 139 26.16 9.04 21.31
C SER A 139 24.64 9.22 21.28
N GLN A 140 24.11 9.89 20.26
CA GLN A 140 22.67 10.06 20.07
C GLN A 140 21.95 8.72 19.91
N PHE A 141 22.45 7.82 19.07
CA PHE A 141 21.88 6.48 18.90
C PHE A 141 22.06 5.61 20.14
N HIS A 142 23.16 5.77 20.88
CA HIS A 142 23.34 5.10 22.15
C HIS A 142 22.26 5.52 23.16
N GLU A 143 21.94 6.81 23.23
CA GLU A 143 20.88 7.33 24.11
C GLU A 143 19.47 6.95 23.61
N MET A 144 19.22 6.97 22.29
CA MET A 144 17.94 6.50 21.72
C MET A 144 17.73 5.00 21.89
N GLY A 145 18.80 4.21 21.73
CA GLY A 145 18.81 2.76 21.92
C GLY A 145 18.89 2.34 23.38
N ARG A 146 19.23 3.28 24.28
CA ARG A 146 19.08 3.07 25.71
C ARG A 146 17.61 3.04 26.04
N THR A 147 17.15 1.88 26.42
CA THR A 147 15.89 1.76 27.12
C THR A 147 16.06 2.35 28.52
N PRO A 148 15.13 3.19 29.00
CA PRO A 148 15.22 3.79 30.31
C PRO A 148 15.21 2.67 31.35
N SER A 149 16.40 2.24 31.72
CA SER A 149 16.67 1.35 32.85
C SER A 149 16.54 2.17 34.13
N GLY A 150 15.35 2.71 34.35
CA GLY A 150 14.91 3.10 35.68
C GLY A 150 14.49 1.83 36.38
N GLU A 151 15.43 1.19 37.08
CA GLU A 151 15.17 0.30 38.22
C GLU A 151 14.03 -0.74 38.05
N ARG A 152 13.87 -1.34 36.88
CA ARG A 152 13.03 -2.54 36.73
C ARG A 152 13.95 -3.74 36.56
N PRO A 153 13.73 -4.85 37.28
CA PRO A 153 14.51 -6.07 37.07
C PRO A 153 14.58 -6.37 35.57
N ALA A 154 15.78 -6.64 35.04
CA ALA A 154 16.02 -6.84 33.61
C ALA A 154 15.02 -7.82 32.96
N GLY A 155 14.48 -8.77 33.74
CA GLY A 155 13.46 -9.71 33.30
C GLY A 155 12.07 -9.12 32.98
N THR A 156 11.62 -8.01 33.60
CA THR A 156 10.24 -7.52 33.39
C THR A 156 10.12 -6.73 32.08
N TYR A 157 11.10 -5.88 31.77
CA TYR A 157 11.10 -5.09 30.54
C TYR A 157 11.42 -5.95 29.31
N ALA A 158 12.39 -6.87 29.45
CA ALA A 158 12.65 -7.88 28.43
C ALA A 158 11.39 -8.68 28.13
N ARG A 159 10.64 -9.09 29.16
CA ARG A 159 9.40 -9.85 29.02
C ARG A 159 8.26 -9.05 28.36
N GLU A 160 8.07 -7.77 28.72
CA GLU A 160 7.06 -6.91 28.04
C GLU A 160 7.38 -6.65 26.57
N ILE A 161 8.65 -6.45 26.20
CA ILE A 161 9.04 -6.36 24.78
C ILE A 161 8.82 -7.71 24.11
N LEU A 162 9.20 -8.80 24.78
CA LEU A 162 9.08 -10.14 24.27
C LEU A 162 7.63 -10.47 23.95
N ASP A 163 6.69 -10.14 24.83
CA ASP A 163 5.26 -10.41 24.63
C ASP A 163 4.74 -9.75 23.34
N ARG A 164 5.15 -8.50 23.06
CA ARG A 164 4.77 -7.80 21.83
C ARG A 164 5.40 -8.43 20.59
N VAL A 165 6.69 -8.73 20.64
CA VAL A 165 7.42 -9.37 19.54
C VAL A 165 6.88 -10.77 19.27
N LEU A 166 6.52 -11.50 20.31
CA LEU A 166 5.94 -12.83 20.24
C LEU A 166 4.58 -12.78 19.52
N ILE A 167 3.69 -11.85 19.89
CA ILE A 167 2.41 -11.68 19.18
C ILE A 167 2.63 -11.38 17.69
N ASP A 168 3.52 -10.44 17.38
CA ASP A 168 3.81 -10.03 16.00
C ASP A 168 4.42 -11.17 15.17
N LEU A 169 5.38 -11.89 15.74
CA LEU A 169 6.09 -12.97 15.07
C LEU A 169 5.22 -14.22 14.91
N SER A 170 4.46 -14.60 15.94
CA SER A 170 3.50 -15.71 15.85
C SER A 170 2.43 -15.44 14.81
N TRP A 171 1.89 -14.22 14.74
CA TRP A 171 0.94 -13.82 13.70
C TRP A 171 1.57 -13.85 12.30
N ALA A 172 2.75 -13.22 12.13
CA ALA A 172 3.41 -13.13 10.84
C ALA A 172 3.82 -14.50 10.29
N SER A 173 4.40 -15.37 11.13
CA SER A 173 4.78 -16.74 10.73
C SER A 173 3.56 -17.55 10.31
N SER A 174 2.50 -17.55 11.14
CA SER A 174 1.24 -18.22 10.82
C SER A 174 0.65 -17.71 9.50
N ARG A 175 0.68 -16.39 9.29
CA ARG A 175 0.14 -15.76 8.09
C ARG A 175 0.90 -16.17 6.82
N LEU A 176 2.22 -16.34 6.90
CA LEU A 176 3.03 -16.85 5.80
C LEU A 176 2.66 -18.29 5.43
N GLU A 177 2.24 -19.08 6.41
CA GLU A 177 1.74 -20.46 6.23
C GLU A 177 0.26 -20.53 5.81
N GLY A 178 -0.38 -19.38 5.56
CA GLY A 178 -1.74 -19.30 5.04
C GLY A 178 -2.82 -19.12 6.10
N ASN A 179 -2.46 -18.87 7.36
CA ASN A 179 -3.43 -18.63 8.43
C ASN A 179 -4.29 -17.38 8.16
N THR A 180 -5.59 -17.49 8.44
CA THR A 180 -6.57 -16.43 8.22
C THR A 180 -6.83 -15.55 9.45
N TYR A 181 -6.19 -15.81 10.59
CA TYR A 181 -6.27 -14.95 11.76
C TYR A 181 -5.75 -13.54 11.45
N ASN A 182 -6.47 -12.53 11.94
CA ASN A 182 -5.97 -11.16 11.93
C ASN A 182 -5.12 -10.92 13.19
N ARG A 183 -4.32 -9.85 13.17
CA ARG A 183 -3.39 -9.54 14.27
C ARG A 183 -4.10 -9.34 15.62
N LEU A 184 -5.29 -8.73 15.62
CA LEU A 184 -6.06 -8.48 16.83
C LEU A 184 -6.60 -9.78 17.44
N ASP A 185 -7.10 -10.69 16.60
CA ASP A 185 -7.54 -12.02 16.99
C ASP A 185 -6.37 -12.85 17.54
N THR A 186 -5.20 -12.77 16.90
CA THR A 186 -3.98 -13.43 17.39
C THR A 186 -3.54 -12.85 18.74
N GLN A 187 -3.59 -11.53 18.91
CA GLN A 187 -3.33 -10.89 20.20
C GLN A 187 -4.32 -11.39 21.27
N ASN A 188 -5.62 -11.41 20.97
CA ASN A 188 -6.64 -11.88 21.92
C ASN A 188 -6.45 -13.36 22.29
N LEU A 189 -6.05 -14.19 21.33
CA LEU A 189 -5.74 -15.59 21.55
C LEU A 189 -4.53 -15.76 22.48
N ILE A 190 -3.46 -14.99 22.25
CA ILE A 190 -2.20 -15.11 22.99
C ILE A 190 -2.30 -14.51 24.40
N GLU A 191 -2.91 -13.34 24.53
CA GLU A 191 -3.00 -12.59 25.80
C GLU A 191 -4.15 -13.09 26.68
N PHE A 192 -5.30 -13.43 26.09
CA PHE A 192 -6.52 -13.75 26.84
C PHE A 192 -7.03 -15.18 26.62
N GLY A 193 -6.35 -16.00 25.80
CA GLY A 193 -6.81 -17.36 25.48
C GLY A 193 -8.10 -17.38 24.65
N GLN A 194 -8.47 -16.28 24.01
CA GLN A 194 -9.73 -16.14 23.29
C GLN A 194 -9.56 -16.51 21.81
N ALA A 195 -10.03 -17.69 21.44
CA ALA A 195 -10.11 -18.10 20.04
C ALA A 195 -11.15 -17.24 19.29
N ALA A 196 -10.82 -16.85 18.05
CA ALA A 196 -11.72 -16.05 17.25
C ALA A 196 -12.93 -16.89 16.76
N VAL A 197 -14.10 -16.25 16.75
CA VAL A 197 -15.36 -16.92 16.40
C VAL A 197 -15.35 -17.33 14.92
N GLY A 198 -15.62 -18.61 14.65
CA GLY A 198 -15.68 -19.14 13.29
C GLY A 198 -14.32 -19.45 12.66
N LYS A 199 -13.23 -19.42 13.43
CA LYS A 199 -11.91 -19.88 12.99
C LYS A 199 -11.75 -21.38 13.18
N ASP A 200 -10.94 -21.98 12.32
CA ASP A 200 -10.66 -23.40 12.42
C ASP A 200 -9.74 -23.70 13.63
N ILE A 201 -9.90 -24.89 14.19
CA ILE A 201 -9.10 -25.37 15.32
C ILE A 201 -7.65 -25.52 14.89
N GLN A 202 -7.38 -25.94 13.65
CA GLN A 202 -6.01 -26.09 13.15
C GLN A 202 -5.30 -24.73 13.04
N GLU A 203 -5.98 -23.72 12.54
CA GLU A 203 -5.43 -22.35 12.47
C GLU A 203 -5.11 -21.79 13.86
N THR A 204 -6.00 -22.04 14.82
CA THR A 204 -5.81 -21.64 16.22
C THR A 204 -4.60 -22.34 16.82
N GLN A 205 -4.48 -23.65 16.61
CA GLN A 205 -3.37 -24.45 17.11
C GLN A 205 -2.04 -24.04 16.48
N MET A 206 -2.03 -23.69 15.19
CA MET A 206 -0.82 -23.26 14.49
C MET A 206 -0.22 -21.99 15.12
N ILE A 207 -1.05 -21.01 15.47
CA ILE A 207 -0.58 -19.80 16.18
C ILE A 207 0.02 -20.14 17.53
N LEU A 208 -0.62 -21.03 18.29
CA LEU A 208 -0.13 -21.47 19.60
C LEU A 208 1.19 -22.25 19.47
N ASN A 209 1.34 -23.05 18.41
CA ASN A 209 2.58 -23.77 18.11
C ASN A 209 3.72 -22.78 17.80
N HIS A 210 3.48 -21.77 16.96
CA HIS A 210 4.48 -20.74 16.69
C HIS A 210 4.87 -19.96 17.93
N LYS A 211 3.89 -19.58 18.76
CA LYS A 211 4.14 -18.98 20.07
C LYS A 211 5.08 -19.84 20.91
N ALA A 212 4.75 -21.12 21.08
CA ALA A 212 5.54 -22.03 21.91
C ALA A 212 6.97 -22.23 21.36
N ALA A 213 7.12 -22.31 20.03
CA ALA A 213 8.42 -22.40 19.39
C ALA A 213 9.29 -21.15 19.65
N ILE A 214 8.69 -19.96 19.58
CA ILE A 214 9.39 -18.70 19.86
C ILE A 214 9.74 -18.59 21.35
N GLU A 215 8.84 -18.96 22.26
CA GLU A 215 9.11 -18.99 23.70
C GLU A 215 10.28 -19.90 24.03
N MET A 216 10.31 -21.11 23.47
CA MET A 216 11.43 -22.06 23.63
C MET A 216 12.76 -21.45 23.16
N LEU A 217 12.79 -20.83 21.97
CA LEU A 217 14.01 -20.20 21.44
C LEU A 217 14.54 -19.08 22.35
N VAL A 218 13.64 -18.35 23.03
CA VAL A 218 14.01 -17.24 23.89
C VAL A 218 14.46 -17.71 25.26
N GLU A 219 13.77 -18.68 25.86
CA GLU A 219 14.15 -19.25 27.16
C GLU A 219 15.52 -19.96 27.09
N GLU A 220 15.83 -20.56 25.94
CA GLU A 220 17.10 -21.23 25.72
C GLU A 220 18.19 -20.29 25.17
N ALA A 221 17.90 -19.01 24.88
CA ALA A 221 18.84 -18.10 24.22
C ALA A 221 20.16 -17.88 24.99
N ASP A 222 20.14 -17.96 26.32
CA ASP A 222 21.34 -17.85 27.17
C ASP A 222 22.15 -19.17 27.21
N GLN A 223 21.55 -20.29 26.81
CA GLN A 223 22.14 -21.64 26.83
C GLN A 223 22.50 -22.16 25.43
N VAL A 224 21.94 -21.57 24.38
CA VAL A 224 22.04 -22.04 22.99
C VAL A 224 23.08 -21.24 22.22
N GLY A 225 24.23 -21.86 21.97
CA GLY A 225 25.00 -21.52 20.77
C GLY A 225 24.26 -22.01 19.53
N PHE A 226 24.37 -21.31 18.40
CA PHE A 226 23.80 -21.78 17.12
C PHE A 226 24.43 -23.13 16.70
N ASP A 227 23.82 -24.25 17.08
CA ASP A 227 24.23 -25.62 16.74
C ASP A 227 23.11 -26.34 15.94
N MET A 228 23.49 -27.37 15.18
CA MET A 228 22.63 -28.26 14.41
C MET A 228 21.46 -28.80 15.24
N PHE A 229 21.67 -29.08 16.54
CA PHE A 229 20.63 -29.55 17.45
C PHE A 229 19.46 -28.56 17.58
N THR A 230 19.73 -27.26 17.61
CA THR A 230 18.72 -26.19 17.68
C THR A 230 17.89 -26.15 16.40
N PHE A 231 18.51 -26.30 15.23
CA PHE A 231 17.82 -26.29 13.94
C PHE A 231 16.88 -27.50 13.75
N PHE A 232 17.30 -28.69 14.17
CA PHE A 232 16.49 -29.90 13.98
C PHE A 232 15.28 -30.00 14.93
N ASN A 233 15.31 -29.33 16.08
CA ASN A 233 14.17 -29.31 17.01
C ASN A 233 13.23 -28.11 16.83
N SER A 234 13.60 -27.11 16.01
CA SER A 234 12.76 -25.95 15.70
C SER A 234 12.01 -26.06 14.37
N THR A 235 12.01 -27.25 13.75
CA THR A 235 11.20 -27.56 12.56
C THR A 235 10.03 -28.46 12.95
N PHE A 236 8.82 -27.90 13.04
CA PHE A 236 7.55 -28.65 13.03
C PHE A 236 6.53 -27.89 12.18
#